data_AF-A0A432WMA0-F1
#
_entry.id   AF-A0A432WMA0-F1
#
_cell.length_a   1.000
_cell.length_b   1.000
_cell.length_c   1.000
_cell.angle_alpha   90.00
_cell.angle_beta   90.00
_cell.angle_gamma   90.00
#
_symmetry.space_group_name_H-M   'P 1'
#
loop_
_entity.id
_entity.type
_entity.pdbx_description
1 polymer ?
#
loop_
_entity_poly.entity_id
_entity_poly.type
_entity_poly.pdbx_seq_one_letter_code
_entity_poly.pdbx_strand_id
1 'polypeptide(L)'
;MLRSLTLLLLLPFPVFAEVSDKMPSQQNLWVTGLVLAVCLGLAVRWSTWANLFAWPLAGLCFYGAYDLLTQADVGPAIMREQGSAYMIAAYGSAVLVLVGVIAGNLLRRRKLNHV
;
A
#
# COMPACT_ATOMS: atom_id res chain seq x y z
N MET A 1 -10.85 -44.16 -15.06
CA MET A 1 -10.67 -42.95 -15.90
C MET A 1 -11.07 -41.67 -15.19
N LEU A 2 -12.29 -41.55 -14.62
CA LEU A 2 -12.74 -40.31 -13.95
C LEU A 2 -11.81 -39.84 -12.80
N ARG A 3 -11.34 -40.76 -11.93
CA ARG A 3 -10.45 -40.45 -10.79
C ARG A 3 -9.07 -39.90 -11.21
N SER A 4 -8.56 -40.34 -12.35
CA SER A 4 -7.25 -39.90 -12.88
C SER A 4 -7.35 -38.49 -13.50
N LEU A 5 -8.52 -38.13 -14.06
CA LEU A 5 -8.80 -36.79 -14.58
C LEU A 5 -8.93 -35.75 -13.46
N THR A 6 -9.51 -36.13 -12.32
CA THR A 6 -9.64 -35.26 -11.13
C THR A 6 -8.28 -34.90 -10.53
N LEU A 7 -7.33 -35.84 -10.54
CA LEU A 7 -5.96 -35.60 -10.09
C LEU A 7 -5.19 -34.66 -11.04
N LEU A 8 -5.51 -34.68 -12.34
CA LEU A 8 -4.91 -33.80 -13.34
C LEU A 8 -5.39 -32.34 -13.21
N LEU A 9 -6.62 -32.12 -12.75
CA LEU A 9 -7.17 -30.78 -12.47
C LEU A 9 -6.59 -30.14 -11.19
N LEU A 10 -5.95 -30.93 -10.33
CA LEU A 10 -5.32 -30.46 -9.09
C LEU A 10 -3.83 -30.13 -9.26
N LEU A 11 -3.26 -30.37 -10.45
CA LEU A 11 -1.88 -30.01 -10.75
C LEU A 11 -1.80 -28.49 -10.99
N PRO A 12 -0.98 -27.74 -10.24
CA PRO A 12 -0.78 -26.33 -10.50
C PRO A 12 -0.09 -26.18 -11.87
N PHE A 13 -0.83 -25.67 -12.86
CA PHE A 13 -0.27 -25.32 -14.15
C PHE A 13 0.43 -23.96 -14.04
N PRO A 14 1.65 -23.80 -14.59
CA PRO A 14 2.26 -22.48 -14.73
C PRO A 14 1.50 -21.71 -15.80
N VAL A 15 0.44 -21.03 -15.39
CA VAL A 15 -0.22 -20.01 -16.22
C VAL A 15 0.66 -18.77 -16.14
N PHE A 16 1.22 -18.34 -17.27
CA PHE A 16 1.85 -17.04 -17.43
C PHE A 16 0.77 -15.95 -17.39
N ALA A 17 0.22 -15.70 -16.19
CA ALA A 17 -0.65 -14.58 -15.94
C ALA A 17 0.23 -13.33 -15.76
N GLU A 18 -0.11 -12.26 -16.47
CA GLU A 18 0.56 -10.97 -16.34
C GLU A 18 0.35 -10.41 -14.93
N VAL A 19 1.42 -9.97 -14.27
CA VAL A 19 1.36 -9.36 -12.94
C VAL A 19 0.66 -8.00 -13.02
N SER A 20 0.82 -7.28 -14.12
CA SER A 20 0.15 -5.98 -14.38
C SER A 20 -1.37 -6.01 -14.17
N ASP A 21 -2.05 -7.10 -14.56
CA ASP A 21 -3.52 -7.21 -14.42
C ASP A 21 -3.98 -7.32 -12.96
N LYS A 22 -3.07 -7.70 -12.05
CA LYS A 22 -3.37 -7.88 -10.61
C LYS A 22 -2.87 -6.72 -9.76
N MET A 23 -2.07 -5.83 -10.34
CA MET A 23 -1.47 -4.72 -9.63
C MET A 23 -2.27 -3.43 -9.86
N PRO A 24 -2.46 -2.59 -8.83
CA PRO A 24 -3.03 -1.27 -9.02
C PRO A 24 -2.15 -0.44 -9.96
N SER A 25 -2.75 0.37 -10.82
CA SER A 25 -1.97 1.27 -11.67
C SER A 25 -1.15 2.25 -10.83
N GLN A 26 -0.02 2.72 -11.37
CA GLN A 26 0.87 3.67 -10.70
C GLN A 26 0.13 4.96 -10.28
N GLN A 27 -0.77 5.44 -11.14
CA GLN A 27 -1.63 6.59 -10.85
C GLN A 27 -2.57 6.30 -9.67
N ASN A 28 -3.15 5.11 -9.63
CA ASN A 28 -4.04 4.72 -8.56
C ASN A 28 -3.30 4.61 -7.21
N LEU A 29 -2.04 4.16 -7.20
CA LEU A 29 -1.20 4.17 -6.00
C LEU A 29 -1.03 5.59 -5.45
N TRP A 30 -0.66 6.55 -6.30
CA TRP A 30 -0.51 7.95 -5.89
C TRP A 30 -1.82 8.55 -5.35
N VAL A 31 -2.92 8.36 -6.06
CA VAL A 31 -4.24 8.85 -5.65
C VAL A 31 -4.65 8.25 -4.31
N THR A 32 -4.51 6.93 -4.16
CA THR A 32 -4.86 6.23 -2.91
C THR A 32 -4.01 6.73 -1.74
N GLY A 33 -2.69 6.87 -1.94
CA GLY A 33 -1.78 7.41 -0.94
C GLY A 33 -2.12 8.84 -0.53
N LEU A 34 -2.43 9.71 -1.50
CA LEU A 34 -2.82 11.09 -1.24
C LEU A 34 -4.14 11.19 -0.48
N VAL A 35 -5.16 10.42 -0.88
CA VAL A 35 -6.47 10.38 -0.21
C VAL A 35 -6.30 9.92 1.23
N LEU A 36 -5.58 8.82 1.46
CA LEU A 36 -5.30 8.32 2.81
C LEU A 36 -4.53 9.35 3.65
N ALA A 37 -3.51 10.00 3.07
CA ALA A 37 -2.75 11.04 3.76
C ALA A 37 -3.63 12.20 4.23
N VAL A 38 -4.52 12.69 3.37
CA VAL A 38 -5.45 13.78 3.71
C VAL A 38 -6.45 13.30 4.77
N CYS A 39 -7.10 12.15 4.57
CA CYS A 39 -8.09 11.62 5.50
C CYS A 39 -7.50 11.38 6.90
N LEU A 40 -6.33 10.74 6.99
CA LEU A 40 -5.67 10.49 8.28
C LEU A 40 -5.13 11.77 8.90
N GLY A 41 -4.51 12.66 8.11
CA GLY A 41 -4.01 13.94 8.61
C GLY A 41 -5.12 14.80 9.21
N LEU A 42 -6.27 14.83 8.55
CA LEU A 42 -7.49 15.47 9.06
C LEU A 42 -8.01 14.78 10.33
N ALA A 43 -8.16 13.46 10.33
CA ALA A 43 -8.62 12.72 11.52
C ALA A 43 -7.72 12.96 12.75
N VAL A 44 -6.40 12.90 12.56
CA VAL A 44 -5.38 13.18 13.57
C VAL A 44 -5.47 14.61 14.08
N ARG A 45 -5.75 15.58 13.19
CA ARG A 45 -5.88 17.00 13.57
C ARG A 45 -6.95 17.20 14.66
N TRP A 46 -8.05 16.46 14.59
CA TRP A 46 -9.21 16.66 15.48
C TRP A 46 -9.32 15.66 16.63
N SER A 47 -8.66 14.49 16.57
CA SER A 47 -8.81 13.45 17.60
C SER A 47 -7.47 12.80 17.99
N THR A 48 -7.17 12.78 19.29
CA THR A 48 -6.04 12.00 19.86
C THR A 48 -6.20 10.52 19.61
N TRP A 49 -7.44 10.03 19.70
CA TRP A 49 -7.75 8.62 19.50
C TRP A 49 -7.52 8.22 18.05
N ALA A 50 -7.87 9.08 17.09
CA ALA A 50 -7.54 8.84 15.67
C ALA A 50 -6.03 8.74 15.44
N ASN A 51 -5.22 9.53 16.16
CA ASN A 51 -3.77 9.46 16.07
C ASN A 51 -3.22 8.09 16.51
N LEU A 52 -3.82 7.46 17.53
CA LEU A 52 -3.41 6.13 17.98
C LEU A 52 -3.57 5.07 16.88
N PHE A 53 -4.60 5.19 16.04
CA PHE A 53 -4.84 4.27 14.91
C PHE A 53 -4.13 4.68 13.63
N ALA A 54 -3.90 5.97 13.41
CA ALA A 54 -3.28 6.49 12.20
C ALA A 54 -1.83 6.02 12.03
N TRP A 55 -1.06 5.93 13.12
CA TRP A 55 0.33 5.47 13.09
C TRP A 55 0.47 3.99 12.67
N PRO A 56 -0.25 3.03 13.31
CA PRO A 56 -0.27 1.64 12.84
C PRO A 56 -0.71 1.52 11.39
N LEU A 57 -1.73 2.27 10.96
CA LEU A 57 -2.21 2.19 9.60
C LEU A 57 -1.17 2.69 8.59
N ALA A 58 -0.50 3.81 8.87
CA ALA A 58 0.58 4.30 8.02
C ALA A 58 1.76 3.32 7.98
N GLY A 59 2.08 2.67 9.12
CA GLY A 59 3.07 1.60 9.20
C GLY A 59 2.68 0.38 8.35
N LEU A 60 1.41 -0.03 8.37
CA LEU A 60 0.89 -1.12 7.54
C LEU A 60 0.97 -0.80 6.05
N CYS A 61 0.67 0.44 5.65
CA CYS A 61 0.83 0.86 4.24
C CYS A 61 2.29 0.72 3.78
N PHE A 62 3.25 1.15 4.61
CA PHE A 62 4.66 1.04 4.29
C PHE A 62 5.14 -0.41 4.29
N TYR A 63 4.76 -1.18 5.30
CA TYR A 63 5.08 -2.60 5.37
C TYR A 63 4.48 -3.39 4.20
N GLY A 64 3.25 -3.09 3.79
CA GLY A 64 2.64 -3.71 2.62
C GLY A 64 3.38 -3.42 1.32
N ALA A 65 3.85 -2.19 1.12
CA ALA A 65 4.70 -1.84 -0.04
C ALA A 65 6.05 -2.58 0.00
N TYR A 66 6.66 -2.68 1.19
CA TYR A 66 7.90 -3.42 1.40
C TYR A 66 7.73 -4.92 1.14
N ASP A 67 6.73 -5.55 1.75
CA ASP A 67 6.44 -6.97 1.60
C ASP A 67 6.19 -7.33 0.14
N LEU A 68 5.34 -6.57 -0.56
CA LEU A 68 5.03 -6.78 -1.97
C LEU A 68 6.29 -6.78 -2.87
N LEU A 69 7.21 -5.84 -2.63
CA LEU A 69 8.39 -5.65 -3.47
C LEU A 69 9.57 -6.56 -3.10
N THR A 70 9.57 -7.13 -1.89
CA THR A 70 10.62 -8.04 -1.41
C THR A 70 10.24 -9.51 -1.53
N GLN A 71 8.97 -9.83 -1.77
CA GLN A 71 8.52 -11.19 -2.07
C GLN A 71 9.28 -11.78 -3.27
N ALA A 72 9.88 -12.96 -3.08
CA ALA A 72 10.77 -13.61 -4.03
C ALA A 72 10.13 -13.88 -5.40
N ASP A 73 8.85 -14.20 -5.41
CA ASP A 73 8.13 -14.58 -6.64
C ASP A 73 7.49 -13.37 -7.34
N VAL A 74 7.02 -12.39 -6.55
CA VAL A 74 6.20 -11.28 -7.05
C VAL A 74 7.05 -10.04 -7.35
N GLY A 75 7.97 -9.66 -6.45
CA GLY A 75 8.79 -8.46 -6.59
C GLY A 75 9.58 -8.42 -7.91
N PRO A 76 10.36 -9.46 -8.26
CA PRO A 76 11.08 -9.52 -9.53
C PRO A 76 10.17 -9.52 -10.76
N ALA A 77 8.94 -10.05 -10.65
CA ALA A 77 7.98 -10.04 -11.74
C ALA A 77 7.40 -8.62 -11.97
N ILE A 78 7.01 -7.93 -10.89
CA ILE A 78 6.62 -6.51 -10.96
C ILE A 78 7.73 -5.66 -11.56
N MET A 79 8.99 -5.86 -11.15
CA MET A 79 10.11 -5.07 -11.69
C MET A 79 10.40 -5.33 -13.17
N ARG A 80 10.12 -6.53 -13.68
CA ARG A 80 10.26 -6.84 -15.12
C ARG A 80 9.13 -6.22 -15.96
N GLU A 81 7.91 -6.21 -15.44
CA GLU A 81 6.72 -5.78 -16.21
C GLU A 81 6.43 -4.28 -16.06
N GLN A 82 6.52 -3.75 -14.84
CA GLN A 82 6.12 -2.38 -14.48
C GLN A 82 7.32 -1.45 -14.22
N GLY A 83 8.49 -2.03 -13.97
CA GLY A 83 9.74 -1.29 -13.78
C GLY A 83 9.83 -0.49 -12.48
N SER A 84 10.87 0.34 -12.40
CA SER A 84 11.19 1.15 -11.21
C SER A 84 10.15 2.24 -10.92
N ALA A 85 9.40 2.70 -11.93
CA ALA A 85 8.33 3.68 -11.74
C ALA A 85 7.23 3.17 -10.79
N TYR A 86 6.92 1.87 -10.85
CA TYR A 86 5.98 1.25 -9.92
C TYR A 86 6.53 1.17 -8.50
N MET A 87 7.81 0.83 -8.34
CA MET A 87 8.47 0.84 -7.02
C MET A 87 8.37 2.24 -6.38
N ILE A 88 8.64 3.29 -7.16
CA ILE A 88 8.54 4.68 -6.69
C ILE A 88 7.10 5.02 -6.31
N ALA A 89 6.11 4.60 -7.11
CA ALA A 89 4.69 4.84 -6.80
C ALA A 89 4.23 4.08 -5.53
N ALA A 90 4.69 2.83 -5.34
CA ALA A 90 4.32 2.01 -4.19
C ALA A 90 4.91 2.58 -2.89
N TYR A 91 6.23 2.83 -2.83
CA TYR A 91 6.83 3.44 -1.65
C TYR A 91 6.41 4.89 -1.46
N GLY A 92 6.32 5.67 -2.55
CA GLY A 92 5.93 7.06 -2.52
C GLY A 92 4.53 7.27 -1.96
N SER A 93 3.57 6.45 -2.36
CA SER A 93 2.20 6.49 -1.83
C SER A 93 2.14 6.17 -0.32
N ALA A 94 2.93 5.20 0.15
CA ALA A 94 3.05 4.89 1.58
C ALA A 94 3.72 6.04 2.37
N VAL A 95 4.76 6.67 1.81
CA VAL A 95 5.41 7.84 2.41
C VAL A 95 4.45 9.03 2.50
N LEU A 96 3.61 9.26 1.48
CA LEU A 96 2.58 10.30 1.55
C LEU A 96 1.66 10.10 2.76
N VAL A 97 1.25 8.85 3.05
CA VAL A 97 0.41 8.55 4.21
C VAL A 97 1.10 8.95 5.51
N LEU A 98 2.38 8.59 5.68
CA LEU A 98 3.19 8.99 6.84
C LEU A 98 3.29 10.51 6.97
N VAL A 99 3.55 11.21 5.86
CA VAL A 99 3.61 12.68 5.82
C VAL A 99 2.27 13.29 6.23
N GLY A 100 1.15 12.72 5.78
CA GLY A 100 -0.20 13.14 6.19
C GLY A 100 -0.43 13.06 7.70
N VAL A 101 -0.05 11.93 8.32
CA VAL A 101 -0.14 11.74 9.77
C VAL A 101 0.75 12.73 10.54
N ILE A 102 1.98 12.95 10.06
CA ILE A 102 2.92 13.92 10.66
C ILE A 102 2.33 15.34 10.56
N ALA A 103 1.86 15.73 9.37
CA ALA A 103 1.25 17.04 9.15
C ALA A 103 0.03 17.26 10.04
N GLY A 104 -0.84 16.24 10.17
CA GLY A 104 -1.99 16.26 11.09
C GLY A 104 -1.59 16.53 12.55
N ASN A 105 -0.51 15.87 13.02
CA ASN A 105 0.03 16.08 14.36
C ASN A 105 0.58 17.50 14.56
N LEU A 106 1.35 18.01 13.60
CA LEU A 106 1.89 19.38 13.64
C LEU A 106 0.76 20.43 13.70
N LEU A 107 -0.26 20.24 12.88
CA LEU A 107 -1.44 21.08 12.83
C LEU A 107 -2.26 21.05 14.12
N ARG A 108 -2.36 19.88 14.77
CA ARG A 108 -3.03 19.73 16.07
C ARG A 108 -2.29 20.45 17.19
N ARG A 109 -0.94 20.33 17.24
CA ARG A 109 -0.11 21.03 18.24
C ARG A 109 -0.32 22.54 18.19
N ARG A 110 -0.39 23.11 16.97
CA ARG A 110 -0.71 24.54 16.79
C ARG A 110 -2.06 24.91 17.40
N LYS A 111 -3.11 24.09 17.20
CA LYS A 111 -4.44 24.34 17.77
C LYS A 111 -4.41 24.37 19.30
N LEU A 112 -3.68 23.46 19.94
CA LEU A 112 -3.60 23.38 21.40
C LEU A 112 -2.80 24.53 22.04
N ASN A 113 -1.83 25.11 21.33
CA ASN A 113 -1.05 26.24 21.83
C ASN A 113 -1.78 27.60 21.77
N HIS A 114 -2.92 27.67 21.07
CA HIS A 114 -3.74 28.87 20.92
C HIS A 114 -5.03 28.86 21.77
N VAL A 115 -5.17 27.87 22.66
CA VAL A 115 -6.26 27.75 23.64
C VAL A 115 -5.67 27.93 25.03
#